data_AF-A0A8T1A302-F1
#
_entry.id   AF-A0A8T1A302-F1
#
_cell.length_a   1.000
_cell.length_b   1.000
_cell.length_c   1.000
_cell.angle_alpha   90.00
_cell.angle_beta   90.00
_cell.angle_gamma   90.00
#
_symmetry.space_group_name_H-M   'P 1'
#
loop_
_entity.id
_entity.type
_entity.pdbx_description
1 polymer ?
#
loop_
_entity_poly.entity_id
_entity_poly.type
_entity_poly.pdbx_seq_one_letter_code
_entity_poly.pdbx_strand_id
1 'polypeptide(L)'
;MRLRGVFRAAKLPNGQRAIGTKWVFKIKRKADGSIEKYKARLVAKGFKQKYGIDYTETFSPVVKYVTLRMVIALAKYYGWPLDQLDVVTAFLYGIMKELVFCAVPEGVDLDDDFDCLELVKAIYGLKQASRVWNETFDEFVCSIGFQVSAFDPCLYIKVVDGHCVLVLLVL
;
A
#
# COMPACT_ATOMS: atom_id res chain seq x y z
N MET A 1 -16.77 -8.29 8.92
CA MET A 1 -15.90 -7.40 8.12
C MET A 1 -14.78 -6.91 9.05
N ARG A 2 -13.49 -7.18 8.77
CA ARG A 2 -12.41 -6.64 9.61
C ARG A 2 -12.29 -5.14 9.34
N LEU A 3 -12.61 -4.30 10.31
CA LEU A 3 -12.40 -2.85 10.23
C LEU A 3 -10.89 -2.58 10.24
N ARG A 4 -10.38 -1.96 9.18
CA ARG A 4 -8.94 -1.66 9.01
C ARG A 4 -8.57 -0.21 9.34
N GLY A 5 -9.55 0.60 9.75
CA GLY A 5 -9.36 2.03 10.00
C GLY A 5 -8.84 2.78 8.78
N VAL A 6 -9.30 2.41 7.58
CA VAL A 6 -8.88 3.05 6.32
C VAL A 6 -9.55 4.40 6.13
N PHE A 7 -10.80 4.51 6.59
CA PHE A 7 -11.64 5.69 6.44
C PHE A 7 -12.08 6.19 7.81
N ARG A 8 -12.33 7.49 7.90
CA ARG A 8 -13.03 8.14 9.00
C ARG A 8 -14.15 8.99 8.41
N ALA A 9 -15.37 8.89 8.96
CA ALA A 9 -16.46 9.76 8.55
C ALA A 9 -16.14 11.21 8.94
N ALA A 10 -16.42 12.17 8.05
CA ALA A 10 -16.08 13.57 8.26
C ALA A 10 -17.10 14.51 7.58
N LYS A 11 -17.16 15.75 8.08
CA LYS A 11 -17.77 16.88 7.36
C LYS A 11 -16.71 17.49 6.45
N LEU A 12 -17.03 17.70 5.18
CA LEU A 12 -16.09 18.27 4.22
C LEU A 12 -15.78 19.71 4.64
N PRO A 13 -14.51 20.04 4.95
CA PRO A 13 -14.18 21.41 5.36
C PRO A 13 -14.42 22.41 4.23
N ASN A 14 -14.82 23.64 4.57
CA ASN A 14 -15.03 24.71 3.60
C ASN A 14 -13.79 24.93 2.72
N GLY A 15 -14.00 24.97 1.41
CA GLY A 15 -12.93 25.15 0.43
C GLY A 15 -12.14 23.88 0.07
N GLN A 16 -12.42 22.75 0.70
CA GLN A 16 -11.88 21.45 0.29
C GLN A 16 -12.79 20.73 -0.70
N ARG A 17 -12.24 19.68 -1.33
CA ARG A 17 -12.95 18.89 -2.34
C ARG A 17 -12.76 17.41 -2.04
N ALA A 18 -13.87 16.67 -2.01
CA ALA A 18 -13.83 15.22 -1.96
C ALA A 18 -13.50 14.62 -3.35
N ILE A 19 -12.52 13.72 -3.43
CA ILE A 19 -12.25 12.94 -4.63
C ILE A 19 -13.30 11.84 -4.79
N GLY A 20 -13.80 11.64 -6.01
CA GLY A 20 -14.79 10.59 -6.23
C GLY A 20 -14.21 9.20 -5.98
N THR A 21 -15.06 8.25 -5.57
CA THR A 21 -14.72 6.83 -5.41
C THR A 21 -15.41 6.00 -6.49
N LYS A 22 -14.97 4.74 -6.66
CA LYS A 22 -15.60 3.75 -7.55
C LYS A 22 -15.42 2.34 -7.00
N TRP A 23 -16.50 1.57 -7.01
CA TRP A 23 -16.44 0.13 -6.77
C TRP A 23 -15.92 -0.61 -7.99
N VAL A 24 -14.95 -1.50 -7.78
CA VAL A 24 -14.42 -2.42 -8.78
C VAL A 24 -14.73 -3.85 -8.34
N PHE A 25 -15.58 -4.52 -9.11
CA PHE A 25 -16.00 -5.88 -8.85
C PHE A 25 -15.23 -6.88 -9.74
N LYS A 26 -14.86 -8.02 -9.18
CA LYS A 26 -14.21 -9.12 -9.91
C LYS A 26 -14.65 -10.45 -9.34
N ILE A 27 -15.10 -11.35 -10.22
CA ILE A 27 -15.32 -12.75 -9.87
C ILE A 27 -14.01 -13.50 -10.07
N LYS A 28 -13.50 -14.12 -9.02
CA LYS A 28 -12.42 -15.11 -9.11
C LYS A 28 -13.03 -16.49 -9.36
N ARG A 29 -12.47 -17.22 -10.33
CA ARG A 29 -12.86 -18.58 -10.66
C ARG A 29 -11.68 -19.53 -10.42
N LYS A 30 -11.98 -20.76 -10.04
CA LYS A 30 -11.00 -21.86 -9.97
C LYS A 30 -10.64 -22.36 -11.36
N ALA A 31 -9.64 -23.24 -11.44
CA ALA A 31 -9.22 -23.87 -12.70
C ALA A 31 -10.34 -24.65 -13.39
N ASP A 32 -11.27 -25.22 -12.61
CA ASP A 32 -12.46 -25.93 -13.12
C ASP A 32 -13.60 -25.00 -13.59
N GLY A 33 -13.40 -23.68 -13.53
CA GLY A 33 -14.38 -22.68 -13.96
C GLY A 33 -15.44 -22.32 -12.91
N SER A 34 -15.49 -23.02 -11.77
CA SER A 34 -16.38 -22.71 -10.65
C SER A 34 -15.98 -21.40 -9.95
N ILE A 35 -16.93 -20.77 -9.26
CA ILE A 35 -16.68 -19.50 -8.57
C ILE A 35 -15.88 -19.77 -7.29
N GLU A 36 -14.70 -19.17 -7.21
CA GLU A 36 -13.86 -19.19 -6.01
C GLU A 36 -14.28 -18.09 -5.04
N LYS A 37 -14.44 -16.85 -5.55
CA LYS A 37 -14.70 -15.68 -4.71
C LYS A 37 -15.23 -14.49 -5.48
N TYR A 38 -16.22 -13.79 -4.92
CA TYR A 38 -16.58 -12.43 -5.34
C TYR A 38 -15.69 -11.42 -4.63
N LYS A 39 -14.98 -10.58 -5.40
CA LYS A 39 -14.14 -9.50 -4.87
C LYS A 39 -14.75 -8.15 -5.22
N ALA A 40 -14.88 -7.28 -4.21
CA ALA A 40 -15.15 -5.86 -4.38
C ALA A 40 -13.95 -5.08 -3.84
N ARG A 41 -13.57 -4.00 -4.53
CA ARG A 41 -12.58 -3.02 -4.07
C ARG A 41 -13.12 -1.63 -4.26
N LEU A 42 -12.97 -0.79 -3.24
CA LEU A 42 -13.17 0.63 -3.39
C LEU A 42 -11.86 1.27 -3.87
N VAL A 43 -11.96 2.09 -4.91
CA VAL A 43 -10.82 2.73 -5.57
C VAL A 43 -11.08 4.24 -5.63
N ALA A 44 -10.08 5.04 -5.32
CA ALA A 44 -10.10 6.48 -5.51
C ALA A 44 -10.02 6.83 -7.01
N LYS A 45 -10.75 7.86 -7.45
CA LYS A 45 -10.58 8.47 -8.79
C LYS A 45 -9.36 9.41 -8.78
N GLY A 46 -8.16 8.88 -8.52
CA GLY A 46 -6.96 9.71 -8.33
C GLY A 46 -6.46 10.44 -9.58
N PHE A 47 -6.99 10.14 -10.76
CA PHE A 47 -6.80 11.00 -11.93
C PHE A 47 -7.41 12.41 -11.74
N LYS A 48 -8.32 12.59 -10.78
CA LYS A 48 -8.83 13.91 -10.37
C LYS A 48 -7.99 14.60 -9.30
N GLN A 49 -6.99 13.93 -8.69
CA GLN A 49 -6.12 14.54 -7.69
C GLN A 49 -5.24 15.63 -8.31
N LYS A 50 -5.00 16.69 -7.54
CA LYS A 50 -4.18 17.85 -7.91
C LYS A 50 -2.88 17.87 -7.10
N TYR A 51 -1.76 18.02 -7.81
CA TYR A 51 -0.45 18.25 -7.19
C TYR A 51 -0.47 19.52 -6.33
N GLY A 52 0.18 19.49 -5.17
CA GLY A 52 0.23 20.59 -4.21
C GLY A 52 -1.04 20.76 -3.38
N ILE A 53 -2.09 19.96 -3.63
CA ILE A 53 -3.34 19.95 -2.84
C ILE A 53 -3.55 18.56 -2.26
N ASP A 54 -3.72 17.55 -3.12
CA ASP A 54 -4.07 16.17 -2.72
C ASP A 54 -2.83 15.28 -2.51
N TYR A 55 -1.67 15.72 -3.01
CA TYR A 55 -0.37 15.05 -2.89
C TYR A 55 0.76 16.02 -3.26
N THR A 56 1.96 15.78 -2.71
CA THR A 56 3.19 16.52 -3.06
C THR A 56 4.25 15.64 -3.70
N GLU A 57 4.30 14.34 -3.38
CA GLU A 57 5.21 13.41 -4.06
C GLU A 57 4.53 12.07 -4.33
N THR A 58 4.99 11.40 -5.39
CA THR A 58 4.43 10.10 -5.83
C THR A 58 5.51 9.05 -6.04
N PHE A 59 6.78 9.45 -5.99
CA PHE A 59 7.90 8.56 -6.22
C PHE A 59 7.93 7.47 -5.15
N SER A 60 8.08 6.22 -5.61
CA SER A 60 8.26 5.06 -4.76
C SER A 60 9.41 4.25 -5.36
N PRO A 61 10.38 3.81 -4.54
CA PRO A 61 11.52 3.06 -5.03
C PRO A 61 11.07 1.72 -5.62
N VAL A 62 11.75 1.31 -6.69
CA VAL A 62 11.58 -0.01 -7.30
C VAL A 62 12.90 -0.74 -7.19
N VAL A 63 12.82 -2.00 -6.79
CA VAL A 63 13.99 -2.86 -6.66
C VAL A 63 14.78 -2.94 -7.97
N LYS A 64 16.10 -2.84 -7.89
CA LYS A 64 16.96 -3.02 -9.06
C LYS A 64 17.09 -4.50 -9.40
N TYR A 65 17.00 -4.84 -10.68
CA TYR A 65 17.21 -6.21 -11.14
C TYR A 65 18.57 -6.79 -10.75
N VAL A 66 19.61 -5.94 -10.70
CA VAL A 66 20.95 -6.36 -10.25
C VAL A 66 20.90 -6.81 -8.79
N THR A 67 20.24 -6.06 -7.91
CA THR A 67 20.07 -6.41 -6.48
C THR A 67 19.32 -7.72 -6.33
N LEU A 68 18.19 -7.89 -7.03
CA LEU A 68 17.42 -9.14 -7.00
C LEU A 68 18.27 -10.35 -7.39
N ARG A 69 19.00 -10.25 -8.52
CA ARG A 69 19.88 -11.33 -8.99
C ARG A 69 21.01 -11.62 -8.01
N MET A 70 21.60 -10.60 -7.40
CA MET A 70 22.65 -10.76 -6.40
C MET A 70 22.14 -11.48 -5.15
N VAL A 71 20.98 -11.11 -4.62
CA VAL A 71 20.37 -11.77 -3.45
C VAL A 71 20.11 -13.25 -3.76
N ILE A 72 19.54 -13.57 -4.93
CA ILE A 72 19.30 -14.96 -5.34
C ILE A 72 20.61 -15.73 -5.49
N ALA A 73 21.64 -15.12 -6.11
CA ALA A 73 22.95 -15.75 -6.28
C ALA A 73 23.64 -16.04 -4.94
N LEU A 74 23.59 -15.08 -3.99
CA LEU A 74 24.12 -15.26 -2.64
C LEU A 74 23.38 -16.37 -1.89
N ALA A 75 22.03 -16.38 -1.97
CA ALA A 75 21.24 -17.43 -1.35
C ALA A 75 21.59 -18.81 -1.90
N LYS A 76 21.77 -18.95 -3.22
CA LYS A 76 22.21 -20.20 -3.83
C LYS A 76 23.63 -20.59 -3.42
N TYR A 77 24.56 -19.64 -3.39
CA TYR A 77 25.97 -19.89 -3.08
C TYR A 77 26.17 -20.33 -1.62
N TYR A 78 25.51 -19.65 -0.67
CA TYR A 78 25.60 -19.97 0.76
C TYR A 78 24.55 -20.97 1.26
N GLY A 79 23.67 -21.46 0.37
CA GLY A 79 22.59 -22.36 0.74
C GLY A 79 21.54 -21.74 1.67
N TRP A 80 21.31 -20.42 1.57
CA TRP A 80 20.32 -19.74 2.39
C TRP A 80 18.89 -20.06 1.91
N PRO A 81 17.93 -20.17 2.84
CA PRO A 81 16.52 -20.26 2.48
C PRO A 81 16.06 -18.96 1.79
N LEU A 82 15.14 -19.11 0.83
CA LEU A 82 14.53 -18.00 0.12
C LEU A 82 13.01 -18.14 0.21
N ASP A 83 12.38 -17.19 0.90
CA ASP A 83 10.93 -17.13 1.07
C ASP A 83 10.34 -15.91 0.34
N GLN A 84 9.17 -16.10 -0.27
CA GLN A 84 8.40 -15.03 -0.89
C GLN A 84 7.12 -14.78 -0.10
N LEU A 85 6.89 -13.52 0.28
CA LEU A 85 5.69 -13.09 1.01
C LEU A 85 4.88 -12.13 0.13
N ASP A 86 3.60 -12.46 -0.11
CA ASP A 86 2.65 -11.58 -0.79
C ASP A 86 1.77 -10.84 0.23
N VAL A 87 1.93 -9.52 0.32
CA VAL A 87 1.14 -8.69 1.22
C VAL A 87 -0.23 -8.40 0.62
N VAL A 88 -1.22 -9.19 1.03
CA VAL A 88 -2.60 -8.98 0.62
C VAL A 88 -3.09 -7.61 1.06
N THR A 89 -3.58 -6.80 0.10
CA THR A 89 -4.10 -5.44 0.32
C THR A 89 -3.06 -4.46 0.88
N ALA A 90 -1.80 -4.56 0.45
CA ALA A 90 -0.68 -3.70 0.84
C ALA A 90 -1.03 -2.22 1.06
N PHE A 91 -1.66 -1.56 0.08
CA PHE A 91 -1.99 -0.13 0.20
C PHE A 91 -2.88 0.21 1.39
N LEU A 92 -3.78 -0.69 1.82
CA LEU A 92 -4.65 -0.46 2.97
C LEU A 92 -3.92 -0.47 4.33
N TYR A 93 -2.62 -0.76 4.34
CA TYR A 93 -1.76 -0.58 5.49
C TYR A 93 -1.02 0.75 5.46
N GLY A 94 -0.83 1.34 4.27
CA GLY A 94 -0.08 2.59 4.10
C GLY A 94 -0.76 3.75 4.80
N ILE A 95 -0.08 4.39 5.74
CA ILE A 95 -0.63 5.47 6.57
C ILE A 95 -0.55 6.79 5.81
N MET A 96 -1.69 7.44 5.59
CA MET A 96 -1.73 8.71 4.87
C MET A 96 -1.13 9.83 5.73
N LYS A 97 -0.25 10.62 5.12
CA LYS A 97 0.30 11.86 5.71
C LYS A 97 -0.46 13.08 5.18
N GLU A 98 -0.86 13.05 3.92
CA GLU A 98 -1.68 14.10 3.31
C GLU A 98 -3.17 13.94 3.66
N LEU A 99 -3.84 15.06 3.89
CA LEU A 99 -5.27 15.09 4.13
C LEU A 99 -6.02 14.96 2.79
N VAL A 100 -6.68 13.82 2.58
CA VAL A 100 -7.46 13.56 1.37
C VAL A 100 -8.86 13.09 1.76
N PHE A 101 -9.87 13.82 1.29
CA PHE A 101 -11.27 13.44 1.44
C PHE A 101 -11.77 12.73 0.20
N CYS A 102 -12.63 11.73 0.36
CA CYS A 102 -13.30 11.06 -0.74
C CYS A 102 -14.81 11.04 -0.57
N ALA A 103 -15.51 11.02 -1.70
CA ALA A 103 -16.96 10.98 -1.73
C ALA A 103 -17.45 9.63 -1.18
N VAL A 104 -18.54 9.68 -0.43
CA VAL A 104 -19.20 8.48 0.09
C VAL A 104 -19.50 7.53 -1.08
N PRO A 105 -19.05 6.27 -1.01
CA PRO A 105 -19.32 5.30 -2.06
C PRO A 105 -20.80 5.03 -2.20
N GLU A 106 -21.23 4.71 -3.42
CA GLU A 106 -22.59 4.23 -3.67
C GLU A 106 -22.92 3.01 -2.78
N GLY A 107 -24.11 3.02 -2.18
CA GLY A 107 -24.58 1.96 -1.28
C GLY A 107 -23.99 2.02 0.14
N VAL A 108 -23.37 3.14 0.52
CA VAL A 108 -22.89 3.40 1.88
C VAL A 108 -23.64 4.60 2.43
N ASP A 109 -24.35 4.41 3.53
CA ASP A 109 -24.98 5.49 4.28
C ASP A 109 -24.05 5.93 5.42
N LEU A 110 -23.94 7.24 5.63
CA LEU A 110 -23.31 7.83 6.80
C LEU A 110 -24.40 8.45 7.69
N ASP A 111 -24.07 8.71 8.95
CA ASP A 111 -24.91 9.54 9.80
C ASP A 111 -25.08 10.93 9.16
N ASP A 112 -26.22 11.58 9.41
CA ASP A 112 -26.59 12.89 8.82
C ASP A 112 -25.56 14.00 9.09
N ASP A 113 -24.71 13.79 10.09
CA ASP A 113 -23.59 14.66 10.43
C ASP A 113 -22.36 14.49 9.53
N PHE A 114 -22.35 13.62 8.53
CA PHE A 114 -21.17 13.42 7.68
C PHE A 114 -21.55 13.34 6.19
N ASP A 115 -20.75 13.99 5.35
CA ASP A 115 -20.97 14.07 3.91
C ASP A 115 -19.80 13.51 3.08
N CYS A 116 -18.71 13.10 3.75
CA CYS A 116 -17.54 12.54 3.10
C CYS A 116 -16.75 11.59 4.03
N LEU A 117 -15.71 10.98 3.45
CA LEU A 117 -14.77 10.13 4.16
C LEU A 117 -13.36 10.72 4.08
N GLU A 118 -12.70 10.90 5.21
CA GLU A 118 -11.26 11.15 5.27
C GLU A 118 -10.49 9.84 5.08
N LEU A 119 -9.48 9.85 4.21
CA LEU A 119 -8.58 8.73 4.00
C LEU A 119 -7.47 8.73 5.05
N VAL A 120 -7.62 7.86 6.06
CA VAL A 120 -6.59 7.61 7.09
C VAL A 120 -5.48 6.70 6.54
N LYS A 121 -5.83 5.82 5.59
CA LYS A 121 -4.88 4.92 4.91
C LYS A 121 -5.06 4.97 3.41
N ALA A 122 -3.98 4.66 2.68
CA ALA A 122 -3.99 4.68 1.24
C ALA A 122 -4.95 3.62 0.68
N ILE A 123 -5.55 3.94 -0.45
CA ILE A 123 -6.36 3.02 -1.24
C ILE A 123 -5.88 3.00 -2.68
N TYR A 124 -6.28 1.96 -3.40
CA TYR A 124 -6.00 1.88 -4.83
C TYR A 124 -6.53 3.12 -5.56
N GLY A 125 -5.80 3.53 -6.58
CA GLY A 125 -6.18 4.65 -7.44
C GLY A 125 -5.68 6.01 -6.96
N LEU A 126 -5.17 6.14 -5.73
CA LEU A 126 -4.44 7.34 -5.33
C LEU A 126 -3.09 7.40 -6.06
N LYS A 127 -2.65 8.61 -6.42
CA LYS A 127 -1.37 8.83 -7.09
C LYS A 127 -0.16 8.49 -6.23
N GLN A 128 -0.25 8.69 -4.92
CA GLN A 128 0.82 8.43 -3.95
C GLN A 128 0.71 7.07 -3.24
N ALA A 129 -0.24 6.19 -3.62
CA ALA A 129 -0.51 4.95 -2.87
C ALA A 129 0.72 4.06 -2.68
N SER A 130 1.52 3.87 -3.73
CA SER A 130 2.72 3.05 -3.68
C SER A 130 3.78 3.64 -2.75
N ARG A 131 3.98 4.96 -2.80
CA ARG A 131 4.90 5.69 -1.91
C ARG A 131 4.48 5.54 -0.46
N VAL A 132 3.21 5.83 -0.16
CA VAL A 132 2.67 5.75 1.21
C VAL A 132 2.83 4.35 1.80
N TRP A 133 2.60 3.31 0.99
CA TRP A 133 2.88 1.93 1.39
C TRP A 133 4.36 1.66 1.62
N ASN A 134 5.24 2.11 0.71
CA ASN A 134 6.69 1.96 0.86
C ASN A 134 7.21 2.62 2.15
N GLU A 135 6.83 3.87 2.42
CA GLU A 135 7.21 4.57 3.65
C GLU A 135 6.74 3.83 4.90
N THR A 136 5.49 3.35 4.90
CA THR A 136 4.96 2.58 6.04
C THR A 136 5.70 1.26 6.24
N PHE A 137 6.05 0.57 5.15
CA PHE A 137 6.83 -0.66 5.21
C PHE A 137 8.25 -0.39 5.71
N ASP A 138 8.89 0.67 5.22
CA ASP A 138 10.22 1.09 5.62
C ASP A 138 10.29 1.41 7.12
N GLU A 139 9.38 2.26 7.60
CA GLU A 139 9.26 2.61 9.02
C GLU A 139 9.09 1.35 9.88
N PHE A 140 8.23 0.42 9.47
CA PHE A 140 8.03 -0.85 10.18
C PHE A 140 9.28 -1.73 10.18
N VAL A 141 9.88 -1.97 9.02
CA VAL A 141 11.04 -2.88 8.90
C VAL A 141 12.26 -2.31 9.63
N CYS A 142 12.48 -1.00 9.57
CA CYS A 142 13.49 -0.32 10.36
C CYS A 142 13.20 -0.41 11.88
N SER A 143 11.94 -0.30 12.31
CA SER A 143 11.58 -0.41 13.73
C SER A 143 11.90 -1.77 14.35
N ILE A 144 11.95 -2.83 13.54
CA ILE A 144 12.34 -4.18 13.99
C ILE A 144 13.84 -4.46 13.78
N GLY A 145 14.65 -3.42 13.54
CA GLY A 145 16.11 -3.45 13.57
C GLY A 145 16.79 -3.82 12.25
N PHE A 146 16.08 -3.77 11.11
CA PHE A 146 16.74 -3.82 9.81
C PHE A 146 17.30 -2.44 9.44
N GLN A 147 18.32 -2.44 8.58
CA GLN A 147 18.90 -1.24 7.99
C GLN A 147 18.74 -1.27 6.48
N VAL A 148 18.36 -0.14 5.89
CA VAL A 148 18.28 0.04 4.44
C VAL A 148 19.67 0.02 3.83
N SER A 149 19.84 -0.66 2.71
CA SER A 149 21.09 -0.70 1.95
C SER A 149 21.36 0.63 1.25
N ALA A 150 22.60 1.10 1.31
CA ALA A 150 23.04 2.27 0.56
C ALA A 150 23.01 2.09 -0.97
N PHE A 151 22.93 0.85 -1.47
CA PHE A 151 22.99 0.55 -2.90
C PHE A 151 21.61 0.39 -3.54
N ASP A 152 20.60 -0.01 -2.75
CA ASP A 152 19.23 -0.20 -3.20
C ASP A 152 18.25 0.07 -2.04
N PRO A 153 17.39 1.10 -2.15
CA PRO A 153 16.45 1.46 -1.08
C PRO A 153 15.37 0.41 -0.83
N CYS A 154 15.25 -0.61 -1.69
CA CYS A 154 14.35 -1.74 -1.47
C CYS A 154 15.01 -2.93 -0.75
N LEU A 155 16.33 -2.88 -0.50
CA LEU A 155 17.05 -3.95 0.19
C LEU A 155 17.28 -3.56 1.66
N TYR A 156 16.82 -4.42 2.55
CA TYR A 156 16.96 -4.32 3.99
C TYR A 156 17.87 -5.42 4.50
N ILE A 157 18.77 -5.08 5.42
CA ILE A 157 19.80 -5.99 5.95
C ILE A 157 19.72 -5.99 7.48
N LYS A 158 19.77 -7.16 8.09
CA LYS A 158 19.89 -7.33 9.54
C LYS A 158 20.81 -8.49 9.86
N VAL A 159 21.59 -8.38 10.94
CA VAL A 159 22.34 -9.50 11.49
C VAL A 159 21.68 -9.95 12.79
N VAL A 160 21.38 -11.24 12.90
CA VAL A 160 20.76 -11.88 14.07
C VAL A 160 21.64 -13.07 14.45
N ASP A 161 22.20 -13.07 15.65
CA ASP A 161 23.06 -14.16 16.16
C ASP A 161 24.21 -14.54 15.21
N GLY A 162 24.80 -13.54 14.54
CA GLY A 162 25.86 -13.74 13.54
C GLY A 162 25.37 -14.17 12.14
N HIS A 163 24.06 -14.39 11.96
CA HIS A 163 23.45 -14.72 10.68
C HIS A 163 22.90 -13.48 9.97
N CYS A 164 23.21 -13.33 8.69
CA CYS A 164 22.69 -12.25 7.86
C CYS A 164 21.28 -12.60 7.34
N VAL A 165 20.35 -11.66 7.49
CA VAL A 165 18.98 -11.72 6.97
C VAL A 165 18.80 -10.58 5.98
N LEU A 166 18.40 -10.92 4.75
CA LEU A 166 18.12 -9.97 3.68
C LEU A 166 16.61 -9.96 3.40
N VAL A 167 16.01 -8.78 3.36
CA VAL A 167 14.62 -8.57 2.96
C VAL A 167 14.60 -7.64 1.76
N LEU A 168 13.92 -8.06 0.69
CA LEU A 168 13.82 -7.30 -0.56
C LEU A 168 12.35 -6.93 -0.79
N LEU A 169 12.05 -5.63 -0.78
CA LEU A 169 10.71 -5.14 -1.07
C LEU A 169 10.51 -5.02 -2.58
N VAL A 170 9.50 -5.73 -3.10
CA VAL A 170 9.09 -5.67 -4.50
C VAL A 170 7.66 -5.11 -4.54
N LEU A 171 7.47 -3.98 -5.23
CA LEU A 171 6.21 -3.24 -5.32
C LEU A 171 5.50 -3.47 -6.66
#